data_AF-A0A353XSX2-F1
#
_entry.id   AF-A0A353XSX2-F1
#
_cell.length_a   1.000
_cell.length_b   1.000
_cell.length_c   1.000
_cell.angle_alpha   90.00
_cell.angle_beta   90.00
_cell.angle_gamma   90.00
#
_symmetry.space_group_name_H-M   'P 1'
#
loop_
_entity.id
_entity.type
_entity.pdbx_description
1 polymer ?
#
loop_
_entity_poly.entity_id
_entity_poly.type
_entity_poly.pdbx_seq_one_letter_code
_entity_poly.pdbx_strand_id
1 'polypeptide(L)'
;YHLAKPLNEIDVMTIITAVDESVNAMQCGGQGNCQGGAMCLTHDLWCALSMHIEQYLKNISLDQLLEMENVKDVSHRQQLLHEAATERTEKNRTTNPNIIFPASEVNPA
;
A
#
# COMPACT_ATOMS: atom_id res chain seq x y z
N TYR A 1 -11.16 -3.98 -12.29
CA TYR A 1 -11.54 -3.04 -11.22
C TYR A 1 -11.45 -1.61 -11.76
N HIS A 2 -12.28 -0.71 -11.27
CA HIS A 2 -12.25 0.73 -11.58
C HIS A 2 -12.38 1.54 -10.30
N LEU A 3 -11.91 2.79 -10.29
CA LEU A 3 -12.11 3.69 -9.16
C LEU A 3 -13.58 4.12 -9.09
N ALA A 4 -14.17 4.05 -7.90
CA ALA A 4 -15.56 4.42 -7.66
C ALA A 4 -15.79 5.94 -7.61
N LYS A 5 -14.72 6.73 -7.48
CA LYS A 5 -14.71 8.19 -7.39
C LYS A 5 -13.56 8.76 -8.24
N PRO A 6 -13.64 10.04 -8.67
CA PRO A 6 -12.52 10.69 -9.33
C PRO A 6 -11.33 10.89 -8.37
N LEU A 7 -10.12 11.01 -8.92
CA LEU A 7 -8.87 11.04 -8.13
C LEU A 7 -8.77 12.22 -7.16
N ASN A 8 -9.38 13.35 -7.51
CA ASN A 8 -9.42 14.55 -6.68
C ASN A 8 -10.40 14.43 -5.48
N GLU A 9 -11.31 13.44 -5.49
CA GLU A 9 -12.26 13.18 -4.41
C GLU A 9 -11.84 12.04 -3.48
N ILE A 10 -10.70 11.40 -3.78
CA ILE A 10 -10.14 10.34 -2.95
C ILE A 10 -9.00 10.95 -2.15
N ASP A 11 -9.20 11.16 -0.85
CA ASP A 11 -8.14 11.58 0.05
C ASP A 11 -7.31 10.38 0.55
N VAL A 12 -6.06 10.64 0.90
CA VAL A 12 -5.13 9.60 1.37
C VAL A 12 -5.61 8.97 2.68
N MET A 13 -6.29 9.72 3.56
CA MET A 13 -6.84 9.17 4.80
C MET A 13 -7.93 8.12 4.53
N THR A 14 -8.78 8.32 3.52
CA THR A 14 -9.78 7.33 3.09
C THR A 14 -9.13 6.04 2.61
N ILE A 15 -7.97 6.11 1.93
CA ILE A 15 -7.23 4.93 1.49
C ILE A 15 -6.65 4.18 2.70
N ILE A 16 -6.00 4.89 3.63
CA ILE A 16 -5.38 4.30 4.83
C ILE A 16 -6.43 3.61 5.71
N THR A 17 -7.55 4.29 5.97
CA THR A 17 -8.64 3.75 6.78
C THR A 17 -9.34 2.54 6.15
N ALA A 18 -9.38 2.44 4.81
CA ALA A 18 -9.94 1.29 4.12
C ALA A 18 -9.09 0.01 4.24
N VAL A 19 -7.81 0.13 4.59
CA VAL A 19 -6.85 -0.99 4.72
C VAL A 19 -6.67 -1.44 6.18
N ASP A 20 -7.51 -0.97 7.10
CA ASP A 20 -7.60 -1.38 8.51
C ASP A 20 -6.57 -0.74 9.47
N GLU A 21 -5.79 0.26 9.01
CA GLU A 21 -4.88 1.01 9.89
C GLU A 21 -5.53 2.32 10.37
N SER A 22 -5.84 2.40 11.67
CA SER A 22 -6.07 3.69 12.31
C SER A 22 -4.73 4.38 12.54
N VAL A 23 -4.60 5.66 12.19
CA VAL A 23 -3.42 6.49 12.47
C VAL A 23 -3.27 6.82 13.96
N ASN A 24 -4.18 6.30 14.79
CA ASN A 24 -4.20 6.52 16.21
C ASN A 24 -3.16 5.63 16.93
N ALA A 25 -2.07 6.25 17.37
CA ALA A 25 -1.02 5.60 18.14
C ALA A 25 -1.43 5.30 19.60
N MET A 26 -2.62 5.73 20.03
CA MET A 26 -3.07 5.55 21.42
C MET A 26 -3.92 4.29 21.58
N GLN A 27 -3.59 3.53 22.61
CA GLN A 27 -4.32 2.33 22.99
C GLN A 27 -5.74 2.59 23.52
N CYS A 28 -6.06 3.85 23.87
CA CYS A 28 -7.39 4.27 24.32
C CYS A 28 -8.27 4.90 23.23
N GLY A 29 -7.80 4.98 21.98
CA GLY A 29 -8.63 5.49 20.88
C GLY A 29 -9.12 6.94 21.06
N GLY A 30 -8.49 7.72 21.94
CA GLY A 30 -8.92 9.09 22.27
C GLY A 30 -10.05 9.21 23.31
N GLN A 31 -10.50 8.11 23.95
CA GLN A 31 -11.63 8.15 24.90
C GLN A 31 -11.25 8.54 26.34
N GLY A 32 -9.99 8.87 26.61
CA GLY A 32 -9.53 9.27 27.95
C GLY A 32 -9.56 8.16 29.00
N ASN A 33 -9.78 6.90 28.61
CA ASN A 33 -9.84 5.74 29.51
C ASN A 33 -8.53 4.95 29.59
N CYS A 34 -7.40 5.61 29.32
CA CYS A 34 -6.12 4.99 28.97
C CYS A 34 -5.44 4.19 30.09
N GLN A 35 -5.60 4.59 31.37
CA GLN A 35 -5.07 3.83 32.51
C GLN A 35 -6.20 3.37 33.43
N GLY A 36 -6.92 2.32 33.04
CA GLY A 36 -7.99 1.75 33.87
C GLY A 36 -9.18 2.69 34.06
N GLY A 37 -9.47 3.52 33.06
CA GLY A 37 -10.56 4.52 33.11
C GLY A 37 -10.11 5.95 33.42
N ALA A 38 -8.83 6.17 33.74
CA ALA A 38 -8.26 7.50 33.92
C ALA A 38 -7.48 7.97 32.69
N MET A 39 -7.51 9.28 32.46
CA MET A 39 -6.82 9.96 31.36
C MET A 39 -5.31 9.90 31.58
N CYS A 40 -4.54 9.48 30.57
CA CYS A 40 -3.08 9.46 30.67
C CYS A 40 -2.50 10.89 30.66
N LEU A 41 -1.35 11.09 31.32
CA LEU A 41 -0.70 12.40 31.43
C LEU A 41 -0.44 13.07 30.07
N THR A 42 -0.15 12.27 29.05
CA THR A 42 0.13 12.71 27.69
C THR A 42 -1.08 12.58 26.75
N HIS A 43 -2.28 12.32 27.29
CA HIS A 43 -3.50 12.08 26.51
C HIS A 43 -3.79 13.20 25.51
N ASP A 44 -3.90 14.43 26.01
CA ASP A 44 -4.27 15.59 25.19
C ASP A 44 -3.22 15.86 24.11
N LEU A 45 -1.95 15.65 24.43
CA LEU A 45 -0.85 15.83 23.48
C LEU A 45 -0.94 14.82 22.33
N TRP A 46 -1.13 13.53 22.65
CA TRP A 46 -1.26 12.49 21.63
C TRP A 46 -2.55 12.62 20.83
N CYS A 47 -3.67 12.99 21.46
CA CYS A 47 -4.92 13.27 20.75
C CYS A 47 -4.75 14.40 19.74
N ALA A 48 -4.19 15.53 20.18
CA ALA A 48 -3.97 16.68 19.32
C ALA A 48 -3.03 16.35 18.16
N LEU A 49 -1.97 15.57 18.40
CA LEU A 49 -1.05 15.13 17.36
C LEU A 49 -1.72 14.20 16.35
N SER A 50 -2.44 13.17 16.83
CA SER A 50 -3.17 12.25 15.94
C SER A 50 -4.18 12.99 15.07
N MET A 51 -4.95 13.91 15.66
CA MET A 51 -5.87 14.76 14.90
C MET A 51 -5.15 15.59 13.83
N HIS A 52 -3.99 16.15 14.17
CA HIS A 52 -3.20 16.93 13.22
C HIS A 52 -2.72 16.07 12.04
N ILE A 53 -2.23 14.85 12.31
CA ILE A 53 -1.80 13.91 11.27
C ILE A 53 -2.97 13.51 10.38
N GLU A 54 -4.12 13.17 10.98
CA GLU A 54 -5.33 12.83 10.22
C GLU A 54 -5.79 13.99 9.32
N GLN A 55 -5.77 15.22 9.84
CA GLN A 55 -6.11 16.40 9.07
C GLN A 55 -5.13 16.63 7.91
N TYR A 56 -3.84 16.47 8.15
CA TYR A 56 -2.83 16.57 7.10
C TYR A 56 -3.08 15.54 5.99
N LEU A 57 -3.31 14.28 6.35
CA LEU A 57 -3.57 13.19 5.39
C LEU A 57 -4.90 13.36 4.64
N LYS A 58 -5.94 13.92 5.29
CA LYS A 58 -7.22 14.26 4.64
C LYS A 58 -7.09 15.38 3.61
N ASN A 59 -6.12 16.27 3.78
CA ASN A 59 -5.92 17.41 2.88
C ASN A 59 -5.14 17.06 1.61
N ILE A 60 -4.60 15.83 1.52
CA ILE A 60 -3.88 15.35 0.33
C ILE A 60 -4.82 14.43 -0.45
N SER A 61 -5.14 14.83 -1.68
CA SER A 61 -5.87 13.98 -2.62
C SER A 61 -4.94 13.01 -3.34
N LEU A 62 -5.50 11.91 -3.85
CA LEU A 62 -4.77 10.93 -4.64
C LEU A 62 -4.21 11.55 -5.92
N ASP A 63 -4.93 12.50 -6.53
CA ASP A 63 -4.46 13.27 -7.68
C ASP A 63 -3.18 14.05 -7.36
N GLN A 64 -3.20 14.83 -6.28
CA GLN A 64 -2.02 15.57 -5.82
C GLN A 64 -0.85 14.64 -5.50
N LEU A 65 -1.12 13.49 -4.87
CA LEU A 65 -0.08 12.51 -4.54
C LEU A 65 0.62 11.99 -5.80
N LEU A 66 -0.13 11.73 -6.88
CA LEU A 66 0.41 11.27 -8.15
C LEU A 66 1.21 12.35 -8.89
N GLU A 67 0.91 13.63 -8.65
CA GLU A 67 1.65 14.73 -9.26
C GLU A 67 3.03 14.96 -8.64
N MET A 68 3.27 14.51 -7.41
CA MET A 68 4.53 14.71 -6.68
C MET A 68 5.72 14.04 -7.39
N GLU A 69 6.80 14.79 -7.59
CA GLU A 69 8.00 14.34 -8.31
C GLU A 69 8.64 13.10 -7.67
N ASN A 70 8.77 13.10 -6.34
CA ASN A 70 9.31 11.96 -5.59
C ASN A 70 8.48 10.67 -5.77
N VAL A 71 7.16 10.78 -5.90
CA VAL A 71 6.27 9.63 -6.12
C VAL A 71 6.49 9.06 -7.53
N LYS A 72 6.62 9.93 -8.53
CA LYS A 72 6.94 9.53 -9.91
C LYS A 72 8.31 8.84 -9.99
N ASP A 73 9.32 9.37 -9.32
CA ASP A 73 10.66 8.78 -9.28
C ASP A 73 10.67 7.38 -8.65
N VAL A 74 9.99 7.22 -7.52
CA VAL A 74 9.87 5.93 -6.84
C VAL A 74 9.10 4.93 -7.70
N SER A 75 7.99 5.36 -8.32
CA SER A 75 7.20 4.54 -9.22
C SER A 75 8.02 4.06 -10.43
N HIS A 76 8.76 4.96 -11.07
CA HIS A 76 9.64 4.63 -12.19
C HIS A 76 10.72 3.60 -11.79
N ARG A 77 11.37 3.81 -10.64
CA ARG A 77 12.35 2.85 -10.11
C ARG A 77 11.73 1.47 -9.83
N GLN A 78 10.53 1.43 -9.26
CA GLN A 78 9.82 0.18 -8.99
C GLN A 78 9.43 -0.55 -10.28
N GLN A 79 9.01 0.19 -11.30
CA GLN A 79 8.67 -0.38 -12.60
C GLN A 79 9.88 -1.03 -13.28
N LEU A 80 11.03 -0.34 -13.32
CA LEU A 80 12.27 -0.92 -13.85
C LEU A 80 12.70 -2.19 -13.10
N LEU A 81 12.55 -2.21 -11.76
CA LEU A 81 12.85 -3.39 -10.95
C LEU A 81 11.88 -4.55 -11.25
N HIS A 82 10.59 -4.25 -11.43
CA HIS A 82 9.58 -5.25 -11.78
C HIS A 82 9.83 -5.83 -13.18
N GLU A 83 10.09 -4.99 -14.18
CA GLU A 83 10.45 -5.42 -15.54
C GLU A 83 11.68 -6.34 -15.52
N ALA A 84 12.76 -5.92 -14.87
CA ALA A 84 13.97 -6.74 -14.72
C ALA A 84 13.73 -8.07 -13.96
N ALA A 85 12.80 -8.09 -13.00
CA ALA A 85 12.40 -9.32 -12.31
C ALA A 85 11.60 -10.25 -13.21
N THR A 86 10.63 -9.72 -13.98
CA THR A 86 9.83 -10.50 -14.93
C THR A 86 10.67 -11.15 -16.02
N GLU A 87 11.66 -10.44 -16.58
CA GLU A 87 12.58 -10.97 -17.58
C GLU A 87 13.47 -12.10 -17.04
N ARG A 88 13.87 -12.04 -15.77
CA ARG A 88 14.65 -13.10 -15.11
C ARG A 88 13.82 -14.36 -14.90
N THR A 89 12.55 -14.23 -14.57
CA THR A 89 11.62 -15.37 -14.40
C THR A 89 11.35 -16.07 -15.74
N GLU A 90 11.18 -15.32 -16.82
CA GLU A 90 11.01 -15.87 -18.17
C GLU A 90 12.27 -16.57 -18.68
N LYS A 91 13.46 -15.94 -18.54
CA LYS A 91 14.73 -16.57 -18.92
C LYS A 91 14.98 -17.87 -18.14
N ASN A 92 14.72 -17.88 -16.83
CA ASN A 92 14.93 -19.07 -16.00
C ASN A 92 13.95 -20.21 -16.36
N ARG A 93 12.79 -19.91 -16.95
CA ARG A 93 11.86 -20.91 -17.50
C ARG A 93 12.37 -21.52 -18.81
N THR A 94 13.01 -20.73 -19.67
CA THR A 94 13.61 -21.20 -20.93
C THR A 94 14.95 -21.91 -20.75
N THR A 95 15.70 -21.63 -19.68
CA THR A 95 17.02 -22.22 -19.43
C THR A 95 17.02 -23.33 -18.38
N ASN A 96 15.87 -23.74 -17.84
CA ASN A 96 15.80 -24.86 -16.90
C ASN A 96 15.84 -26.21 -17.67
N PRO A 97 16.95 -26.98 -17.61
CA PRO A 97 17.09 -28.23 -18.34
C PRO A 97 16.20 -29.37 -17.78
N ASN A 98 15.44 -29.14 -16.71
CA ASN A 98 14.60 -30.15 -16.05
C ASN A 98 13.13 -30.14 -16.51
N ILE A 99 12.78 -29.44 -17.60
CA ILE A 99 11.50 -29.65 -18.28
C ILE A 99 11.69 -30.82 -19.26
N ILE A 100 11.63 -32.04 -18.72
CA ILE A 100 11.50 -33.28 -19.49
C ILE A 100 10.07 -33.33 -20.02
N PHE A 101 9.83 -32.74 -21.20
CA PHE A 101 8.72 -33.19 -22.04
C PHE A 101 9.24 -34.39 -22.85
N PRO A 102 8.69 -35.60 -22.71
CA PRO A 102 8.94 -36.63 -23.70
C PRO A 102 8.24 -36.22 -25.00
N ALA A 103 9.03 -36.12 -26.06
CA ALA A 103 8.53 -36.04 -27.42
C ALA A 103 7.88 -37.37 -27.80
N SER A 104 6.63 -37.30 -28.24
CA SER A 104 6.03 -38.15 -29.29
C SER A 104 6.14 -39.68 -29.13
N GLU A 105 5.07 -40.32 -28.68
CA GLU A 105 4.70 -41.66 -29.19
C GLU A 105 3.55 -41.51 -30.18
N VAL A 106 3.91 -41.70 -31.44
CA VAL A 106 3.02 -42.04 -32.56
C VAL A 106 2.28 -43.33 -32.19
N ASN A 107 0.95 -43.36 -32.26
CA ASN A 107 0.26 -44.60 -32.57
C ASN A 107 -0.92 -44.36 -33.51
N PRO A 108 -0.91 -44.93 -34.74
CA PRO A 108 -2.06 -45.02 -35.61
C PRO A 108 -2.81 -46.32 -35.33
N ALA A 109 -4.08 -46.21 -34.91
CA ALA A 109 -5.09 -47.26 -35.05
C ALA A 109 -6.48 -46.60 -34.99
#